data_AF-A0A9N9SBD2-F1
#
_entry.id   AF-A0A9N9SBD2-F1
#
_cell.length_a   1.000
_cell.length_b   1.000
_cell.length_c   1.000
_cell.angle_alpha   90.00
_cell.angle_beta   90.00
_cell.angle_gamma   90.00
#
_symmetry.space_group_name_H-M   'P 1'
#
loop_
_entity.id
_entity.type
_entity.pdbx_description
1 polymer ?
#
loop_
_entity_poly.entity_id
_entity_poly.type
_entity_poly.pdbx_seq_one_letter_code
_entity_poly.pdbx_strand_id
1 'polypeptide(L)'
;MAVAMASKFSEDGKYFAHISTDGKLKIWNTISNSFEQEFTPDFHLTSPCTCLHFTHSESLKYKGGSPKKKKRRNSESNSDPNIVLGTSSGLLLIYSISQANSEYTINSETSQPISCLSSVDNNVIYSGAEQNVFVWNLEKRRLTSKWKAGNEKVFSILAIPDSKHILTAANNIKLWDVDAKEVLKSFTGHSSEVIFLQYVAPKNNSDAYFISGSKGDRLLNCWSLGEQSRDKNAIASFLMEDIVQNISVNIASDGSTNIAATVRSGVVHVYKHTLNGKCGKPLKPKTTVQVVTDTGQTNDVVSPIRIMGAIYRDEETLCIGHGTDILLTFENLLISSYKKLQCLIRKDPRAPAVSKQDKDTKTITPVVNDDVHYLTSQISHTKRKNDGKIEVPMEQRLENLTLNKSESSSKVPKSDNVAQLLVQGLHSKDKNILRTALCKRDEQVVRNTVKRLPVTVFVPLVQELSSFIQGKTLSSHIGSLWLKHILQVHAGVLISNPELPEMLGSTLGSIENRLALLTPLNRLKGRLDLLLPQVSGGSTKEALDSEEPLLVYNDEESSESEEEDLKMDFHSESENEWEEESEQEEIEENNVGSDSDHSEMS
;
A
#
# COMPACT_ATOMS: atom_id res chain seq x y z
N MET A 1 9.55 -5.27 5.12
CA MET A 1 8.89 -5.92 3.96
C MET A 1 7.76 -5.01 3.52
N ALA A 2 7.62 -4.71 2.23
CA ALA A 2 6.44 -4.00 1.73
C ALA A 2 5.33 -5.02 1.41
N VAL A 3 4.09 -4.73 1.77
CA VAL A 3 2.94 -5.55 1.32
C VAL A 3 2.81 -5.34 -0.19
N ALA A 4 2.81 -6.44 -0.94
CA ALA A 4 2.71 -6.38 -2.39
C ALA A 4 1.27 -6.04 -2.80
N MET A 5 1.08 -4.87 -3.42
CA MET A 5 -0.18 -4.52 -4.08
C MET A 5 -0.39 -5.44 -5.29
N ALA A 6 -1.09 -6.55 -5.09
CA ALA A 6 -1.57 -7.37 -6.19
C ALA A 6 -2.96 -6.90 -6.64
N SER A 7 -3.23 -6.95 -7.94
CA SER A 7 -4.58 -6.83 -8.49
C SER A 7 -4.73 -7.70 -9.74
N LYS A 8 -5.89 -8.32 -9.91
CA LYS A 8 -6.23 -9.10 -11.12
C LYS A 8 -7.73 -8.98 -11.37
N PHE A 9 -8.13 -9.09 -12.64
CA PHE A 9 -9.51 -9.43 -12.98
C PHE A 9 -9.67 -10.96 -12.97
N SER A 10 -10.90 -11.41 -12.77
CA SER A 10 -11.36 -12.74 -13.18
C SER A 10 -11.32 -12.84 -14.71
N GLU A 11 -11.19 -14.06 -15.25
CA GLU A 11 -10.97 -14.28 -16.69
C GLU A 11 -12.19 -13.86 -17.52
N ASP A 12 -13.41 -14.03 -16.98
CA ASP A 12 -14.67 -13.49 -17.53
C ASP A 12 -14.77 -11.95 -17.44
N GLY A 13 -13.80 -11.27 -16.82
CA GLY A 13 -13.84 -9.84 -16.48
C GLY A 13 -14.89 -9.45 -15.43
N LYS A 14 -15.83 -10.34 -15.05
CA LYS A 14 -16.94 -10.11 -14.11
C LYS A 14 -16.50 -9.55 -12.76
N TYR A 15 -15.38 -10.02 -12.24
CA TYR A 15 -14.85 -9.64 -10.93
C TYR A 15 -13.48 -8.98 -11.04
N PHE A 16 -13.21 -8.05 -10.12
CA PHE A 16 -11.88 -7.49 -9.87
C PHE A 16 -11.49 -7.72 -8.41
N ALA A 17 -10.29 -8.24 -8.20
CA ALA A 17 -9.72 -8.48 -6.88
C ALA A 17 -8.47 -7.61 -6.67
N HIS A 18 -8.35 -7.00 -5.49
CA HIS A 18 -7.17 -6.21 -5.09
C HIS A 18 -6.77 -6.54 -3.65
N ILE A 19 -5.48 -6.73 -3.41
CA ILE A 19 -4.89 -6.75 -2.08
C ILE A 19 -4.37 -5.34 -1.76
N SER A 20 -4.97 -4.71 -0.76
CA SER A 20 -4.57 -3.39 -0.26
C SER A 20 -3.22 -3.41 0.45
N THR A 21 -2.64 -2.22 0.70
CA THR A 21 -1.46 -2.04 1.59
C THR A 21 -1.61 -2.72 2.95
N ASP A 22 -2.84 -2.82 3.41
CA ASP A 22 -3.21 -3.27 4.74
C ASP A 22 -3.41 -4.79 4.76
N GLY A 23 -3.04 -5.50 3.68
CA GLY A 23 -3.15 -6.95 3.53
C GLY A 23 -4.58 -7.48 3.32
N LYS A 24 -5.58 -6.60 3.27
CA LYS A 24 -6.99 -6.97 3.03
C LYS A 24 -7.24 -7.26 1.56
N LEU A 25 -7.92 -8.37 1.27
CA LEU A 25 -8.50 -8.64 -0.04
C LEU A 25 -9.84 -7.90 -0.18
N LYS A 26 -10.00 -7.15 -1.26
CA LYS A 26 -11.24 -6.50 -1.67
C LYS A 26 -11.71 -7.04 -3.02
N ILE A 27 -13.02 -7.24 -3.15
CA ILE A 27 -13.65 -7.76 -4.35
C ILE A 27 -14.77 -6.83 -4.81
N TRP A 28 -14.74 -6.46 -6.09
CA TRP A 28 -15.78 -5.70 -6.77
C TRP A 28 -16.31 -6.48 -7.97
N ASN A 29 -17.57 -6.24 -8.29
CA ASN A 29 -18.22 -6.72 -9.50
C ASN A 29 -18.23 -5.61 -10.55
N THR A 30 -17.64 -5.88 -11.71
CA THR A 30 -17.38 -4.90 -12.77
C THR A 30 -18.60 -4.68 -13.68
N ILE A 31 -19.68 -5.47 -13.49
CA ILE A 31 -20.92 -5.36 -14.26
C ILE A 31 -21.93 -4.49 -13.49
N SER A 32 -22.10 -4.73 -12.19
CA SER A 32 -22.93 -3.89 -11.30
C SER A 32 -22.20 -2.63 -10.83
N ASN A 33 -20.89 -2.53 -11.03
CA ASN A 33 -20.02 -1.47 -10.51
C ASN A 33 -20.13 -1.34 -8.97
N SER A 34 -20.26 -2.47 -8.28
CA SER A 34 -20.48 -2.54 -6.83
C SER A 34 -19.32 -3.24 -6.11
N PHE A 35 -18.96 -2.70 -4.95
CA PHE A 35 -18.19 -3.45 -3.96
C PHE A 35 -19.04 -4.62 -3.43
N GLU A 36 -18.49 -5.83 -3.42
CA GLU A 36 -19.22 -7.01 -2.93
C GLU A 36 -18.67 -7.51 -1.59
N GLN A 37 -17.34 -7.65 -1.43
CA GLN A 37 -16.74 -8.35 -0.30
C GLN A 37 -15.42 -7.72 0.17
N GLU A 38 -15.23 -7.65 1.49
CA GLU A 38 -13.93 -7.47 2.15
C GLU A 38 -13.56 -8.76 2.87
N PHE A 39 -12.36 -9.30 2.62
CA PHE A 39 -11.78 -10.38 3.39
C PHE A 39 -10.52 -9.88 4.11
N THR A 40 -10.58 -9.89 5.43
CA THR A 40 -9.46 -9.56 6.31
C THR A 40 -8.83 -10.87 6.81
N PRO A 41 -7.63 -11.27 6.32
CA PRO A 41 -6.94 -12.42 6.88
C PRO A 41 -6.53 -12.12 8.34
N ASP A 42 -6.61 -13.13 9.22
CA ASP A 42 -6.23 -12.99 10.63
C ASP A 42 -4.72 -12.77 10.77
N PHE A 43 -4.27 -11.52 10.86
CA PHE A 43 -2.83 -11.16 10.88
C PHE A 43 -2.01 -11.79 12.02
N HIS A 44 -2.67 -12.28 13.08
CA HIS A 44 -2.03 -12.99 14.18
C HIS A 44 -1.74 -14.49 13.88
N LEU A 45 -2.35 -15.05 12.83
CA LEU A 45 -2.26 -16.46 12.43
C LEU A 45 -1.82 -16.64 10.98
N THR A 46 -2.07 -15.64 10.13
CA THR A 46 -1.81 -15.65 8.69
C THR A 46 -0.98 -14.44 8.30
N SER A 47 0.18 -14.68 7.68
CA SER A 47 1.06 -13.63 7.19
C SER A 47 0.47 -12.95 5.94
N PRO A 48 0.79 -11.68 5.66
CA PRO A 48 0.14 -10.92 4.60
C PRO A 48 0.22 -11.61 3.25
N CYS A 49 -0.86 -11.50 2.48
CA CYS A 49 -0.95 -12.04 1.13
C CYS A 49 -0.04 -11.25 0.18
N THR A 50 0.67 -11.96 -0.69
CA THR A 50 1.69 -11.42 -1.61
C THR A 50 1.22 -11.41 -3.06
N CYS A 51 0.39 -12.38 -3.44
CA CYS A 51 -0.07 -12.59 -4.81
C CYS A 51 -1.46 -13.25 -4.80
N LEU A 52 -2.20 -13.08 -5.91
CA LEU A 52 -3.55 -13.62 -6.07
C LEU A 52 -3.77 -14.18 -7.48
N HIS A 53 -4.58 -15.22 -7.58
CA HIS A 53 -5.00 -15.85 -8.84
C HIS A 53 -6.48 -16.27 -8.73
N PHE A 54 -7.24 -16.20 -9.82
CA PHE A 54 -8.61 -16.71 -9.87
C PHE A 54 -8.61 -18.15 -10.43
N THR A 55 -9.44 -19.03 -9.87
CA THR A 55 -9.75 -20.36 -10.43
C THR A 55 -11.25 -20.60 -10.35
N HIS A 56 -11.81 -21.50 -11.16
CA HIS A 56 -13.24 -21.83 -11.09
C HIS A 56 -13.45 -23.14 -10.32
N SER A 57 -14.35 -23.15 -9.34
CA SER A 57 -14.65 -24.35 -8.57
C SER A 57 -15.75 -25.15 -9.28
N GLU A 58 -15.39 -26.14 -10.10
CA GLU A 58 -16.35 -27.16 -10.50
C GLU A 58 -16.77 -27.96 -9.25
N SER A 59 -18.04 -27.81 -8.87
CA SER A 59 -18.61 -28.47 -7.68
C SER A 59 -18.75 -29.99 -7.88
N LEU A 60 -17.63 -30.71 -7.80
CA LEU A 60 -17.55 -32.17 -7.86
C LEU A 60 -18.33 -32.79 -6.70
N LYS A 61 -19.51 -33.32 -7.02
CA LYS A 61 -20.43 -33.98 -6.09
C LYS A 61 -19.79 -35.25 -5.52
N TYR A 62 -19.28 -35.15 -4.31
CA TYR A 62 -18.66 -36.25 -3.57
C TYR A 62 -19.62 -37.46 -3.50
N LYS A 63 -19.31 -38.54 -4.24
CA LYS A 63 -20.11 -39.77 -4.28
C LYS A 63 -19.86 -40.66 -3.05
N GLY A 64 -20.01 -40.09 -1.85
CA GLY A 64 -19.78 -40.74 -0.57
C GLY A 64 -20.88 -40.43 0.45
N GLY A 65 -22.05 -41.05 0.28
CA GLY A 65 -23.20 -40.86 1.17
C GLY A 65 -24.46 -41.59 0.68
N SER A 66 -25.26 -42.12 1.61
CA SER A 66 -26.42 -42.96 1.30
C SER A 66 -27.59 -42.18 0.67
N PRO A 67 -28.40 -42.81 -0.21
CA PRO A 67 -29.40 -42.11 -1.00
C PRO A 67 -30.63 -41.69 -0.18
N LYS A 68 -30.68 -40.43 0.26
CA LYS A 68 -31.90 -39.78 0.75
C LYS A 68 -32.55 -38.92 -0.36
N LYS A 69 -33.88 -38.80 -0.31
CA LYS A 69 -34.75 -38.47 -1.46
C LYS A 69 -34.45 -37.10 -2.09
N LYS A 70 -34.20 -37.08 -3.41
CA LYS A 70 -34.07 -35.85 -4.21
C LYS A 70 -35.36 -35.03 -4.19
N LYS A 71 -35.29 -33.77 -3.76
CA LYS A 71 -36.28 -32.73 -4.10
C LYS A 71 -35.72 -31.93 -5.27
N ARG A 72 -36.41 -31.90 -6.42
CA ARG A 72 -35.93 -31.18 -7.61
C ARG A 72 -35.97 -29.68 -7.33
N ARG A 73 -34.82 -29.01 -7.46
CA ARG A 73 -34.68 -27.56 -7.61
C ARG A 73 -33.82 -27.37 -8.85
N ASN A 74 -34.33 -26.69 -9.88
CA ASN A 74 -33.47 -26.22 -10.96
C ASN A 74 -32.67 -25.04 -10.42
N SER A 75 -31.37 -25.08 -10.66
CA SER A 75 -30.44 -23.97 -10.48
C SER A 75 -29.37 -24.16 -11.54
N GLU A 76 -29.27 -23.23 -12.49
CA GLU A 76 -28.13 -23.19 -13.40
C GLU A 76 -26.86 -23.04 -12.56
N SER A 77 -25.90 -23.94 -12.78
CA SER A 77 -24.70 -24.02 -11.97
C SER A 77 -23.66 -23.03 -12.47
N ASN A 78 -23.91 -21.75 -12.23
CA ASN A 78 -22.84 -20.75 -12.19
C ASN A 78 -21.92 -21.12 -11.03
N SER A 79 -20.79 -21.75 -11.34
CA SER A 79 -19.64 -21.82 -10.45
C SER A 79 -18.97 -20.45 -10.42
N ASP A 80 -19.31 -19.61 -9.44
CA ASP A 80 -18.52 -18.40 -9.19
C ASP A 80 -17.05 -18.80 -8.93
N PRO A 81 -16.08 -17.98 -9.35
CA PRO A 81 -14.68 -18.32 -9.19
C PRO A 81 -14.27 -18.24 -7.72
N ASN A 82 -13.36 -19.13 -7.33
CA ASN A 82 -12.58 -19.02 -6.11
C ASN A 82 -11.34 -18.14 -6.39
N ILE A 83 -10.81 -17.51 -5.35
CA ILE A 83 -9.56 -16.75 -5.38
C ILE A 83 -8.54 -17.54 -4.56
N VAL A 84 -7.39 -17.80 -5.14
CA VAL A 84 -6.24 -18.39 -4.46
C VAL A 84 -5.23 -17.30 -4.12
N LEU A 85 -4.85 -17.25 -2.86
CA LEU A 85 -3.95 -16.27 -2.26
C LEU A 85 -2.68 -16.97 -1.79
N GLY A 86 -1.52 -16.43 -2.17
CA GLY A 86 -0.24 -16.83 -1.60
C GLY A 86 0.13 -15.93 -0.43
N THR A 87 0.59 -16.49 0.69
CA THR A 87 1.10 -15.71 1.83
C THR A 87 2.62 -15.60 1.83
N SER A 88 3.14 -14.59 2.54
CA SER A 88 4.56 -14.49 2.86
C SER A 88 5.08 -15.57 3.82
N SER A 89 4.20 -16.39 4.41
CA SER A 89 4.56 -17.59 5.20
C SER A 89 4.59 -18.89 4.40
N GLY A 90 4.35 -18.85 3.09
CA GLY A 90 4.33 -20.05 2.26
C GLY A 90 3.07 -20.91 2.42
N LEU A 91 1.95 -20.27 2.81
CA LEU A 91 0.63 -20.88 2.82
C LEU A 91 -0.13 -20.46 1.55
N LEU A 92 -0.88 -21.40 0.98
CA LEU A 92 -1.79 -21.18 -0.13
C LEU A 92 -3.22 -21.26 0.42
N LEU A 93 -3.91 -20.12 0.46
CA LEU A 93 -5.27 -19.98 1.02
C LEU A 93 -6.29 -19.87 -0.12
N ILE A 94 -7.35 -20.67 -0.06
CA ILE A 94 -8.43 -20.69 -1.07
C ILE A 94 -9.64 -19.97 -0.48
N TYR A 95 -10.08 -18.90 -1.12
CA TYR A 95 -11.25 -18.10 -0.77
C TYR A 95 -12.37 -18.32 -1.79
N SER A 96 -13.61 -18.58 -1.34
CA SER A 96 -14.75 -18.80 -2.24
C SER A 96 -15.70 -17.61 -2.23
N ILE A 97 -15.92 -16.99 -3.39
CA ILE A 97 -16.75 -15.78 -3.51
C ILE A 97 -18.22 -16.09 -3.17
N SER A 98 -18.78 -17.24 -3.59
CA SER A 98 -20.16 -17.62 -3.25
C SER A 98 -20.39 -17.80 -1.74
N GLN A 99 -19.32 -18.11 -0.98
CA GLN A 99 -19.38 -18.41 0.46
C GLN A 99 -18.82 -17.28 1.33
N ALA A 100 -18.21 -16.25 0.71
CA ALA A 100 -17.52 -15.12 1.34
C ALA A 100 -16.47 -15.52 2.40
N ASN A 101 -15.88 -16.72 2.31
CA ASN A 101 -15.01 -17.29 3.33
C ASN A 101 -13.86 -18.11 2.72
N SER A 102 -12.78 -18.33 3.49
CA SER A 102 -11.72 -19.28 3.15
C SER A 102 -12.24 -20.71 3.27
N GLU A 103 -12.17 -21.49 2.18
CA GLU A 103 -12.61 -22.90 2.20
C GLU A 103 -11.60 -23.81 2.93
N TYR A 104 -10.31 -23.57 2.70
CA TYR A 104 -9.18 -24.30 3.30
C TYR A 104 -7.85 -23.59 2.96
N THR A 105 -6.79 -24.03 3.63
CA THR A 105 -5.40 -23.58 3.42
C THR A 105 -4.51 -24.80 3.22
N ILE A 106 -3.56 -24.73 2.28
CA ILE A 106 -2.52 -25.75 2.05
C ILE A 106 -1.17 -25.16 2.48
N ASN A 107 -0.31 -25.96 3.12
CA ASN A 107 1.01 -25.55 3.60
C ASN A 107 2.11 -26.06 2.64
N SER A 108 3.14 -25.24 2.38
CA SER A 108 4.33 -25.61 1.60
C SER A 108 5.39 -26.38 2.38
N GLU A 109 5.19 -26.54 3.69
CA GLU A 109 6.14 -27.11 4.69
C GLU A 109 7.47 -26.34 4.81
N THR A 110 7.73 -25.37 3.93
CA THR A 110 9.06 -24.76 3.73
C THR A 110 9.13 -23.34 4.31
N SER A 111 8.02 -22.77 4.76
CA SER A 111 7.91 -21.40 5.31
C SER A 111 8.43 -20.28 4.38
N GLN A 112 8.55 -20.53 3.08
CA GLN A 112 9.10 -19.59 2.10
C GLN A 112 7.98 -18.72 1.49
N PRO A 113 8.19 -17.39 1.32
CA PRO A 113 7.17 -16.51 0.77
C PRO A 113 6.85 -16.88 -0.68
N ILE A 114 5.56 -17.13 -0.96
CA ILE A 114 5.09 -17.33 -2.33
C ILE A 114 5.16 -15.98 -3.05
N SER A 115 5.78 -15.94 -4.24
CA SER A 115 5.93 -14.73 -5.05
C SER A 115 4.84 -14.59 -6.12
N CYS A 116 4.44 -15.72 -6.70
CA CYS A 116 3.59 -15.75 -7.89
C CYS A 116 2.77 -17.05 -7.97
N LEU A 117 1.63 -17.01 -8.68
CA LEU A 117 0.65 -18.08 -8.81
C LEU A 117 0.11 -18.16 -10.25
N SER A 118 0.05 -19.37 -10.81
CA SER A 118 -0.65 -19.67 -12.08
C SER A 118 -1.44 -20.97 -11.98
N SER A 119 -2.69 -20.97 -12.47
CA SER A 119 -3.39 -22.17 -12.91
C SER A 119 -3.28 -22.32 -14.43
N VAL A 120 -3.72 -23.48 -14.93
CA VAL A 120 -4.24 -23.71 -16.30
C VAL A 120 -5.52 -24.51 -16.15
N ASP A 121 -5.42 -25.65 -15.45
CA ASP A 121 -6.58 -26.38 -14.96
C ASP A 121 -7.06 -25.81 -13.62
N ASN A 122 -8.37 -25.89 -13.39
CA ASN A 122 -9.02 -25.54 -12.13
C ASN A 122 -8.57 -26.39 -10.92
N ASN A 123 -7.89 -27.52 -11.16
CA ASN A 123 -7.44 -28.45 -10.12
C ASN A 123 -5.94 -28.37 -9.79
N VAL A 124 -5.12 -27.68 -10.60
CA VAL A 124 -3.65 -27.67 -10.46
C VAL A 124 -3.11 -26.25 -10.52
N ILE A 125 -2.45 -25.84 -9.43
CA ILE A 125 -1.78 -24.53 -9.32
C ILE A 125 -0.27 -24.73 -9.24
N TYR A 126 0.44 -23.85 -9.94
CA TYR A 126 1.88 -23.70 -9.92
C TYR A 126 2.22 -22.42 -9.16
N SER A 127 3.18 -22.47 -8.23
CA SER A 127 3.65 -21.28 -7.50
C SER A 127 5.16 -21.21 -7.40
N GLY A 128 5.72 -20.03 -7.63
CA GLY A 128 7.11 -19.72 -7.25
C GLY A 128 7.19 -19.35 -5.78
N ALA A 129 8.18 -19.89 -5.06
CA ALA A 129 8.60 -19.37 -3.76
C ALA A 129 10.12 -19.53 -3.62
N GLU A 130 10.82 -18.41 -3.42
CA GLU A 130 12.29 -18.34 -3.49
C GLU A 130 12.83 -18.99 -4.80
N GLN A 131 13.76 -19.95 -4.69
CA GLN A 131 14.37 -20.68 -5.82
C GLN A 131 13.53 -21.86 -6.34
N ASN A 132 12.37 -22.13 -5.70
CA ASN A 132 11.61 -23.36 -5.88
C ASN A 132 10.28 -23.13 -6.63
N VAL A 133 9.88 -24.13 -7.40
CA VAL A 133 8.51 -24.28 -7.93
C VAL A 133 7.79 -25.34 -7.10
N PHE A 134 6.55 -25.02 -6.72
CA PHE A 134 5.63 -25.91 -6.01
C PHE A 134 4.40 -26.15 -6.88
N VAL A 135 3.94 -27.40 -6.95
CA VAL A 135 2.74 -27.83 -7.68
C VAL A 135 1.72 -28.37 -6.70
N TRP A 136 0.58 -27.70 -6.66
CA TRP A 136 -0.50 -27.90 -5.72
C TRP A 136 -1.68 -28.57 -6.43
N ASN A 137 -2.24 -29.61 -5.83
CA ASN A 137 -3.47 -30.22 -6.33
C ASN A 137 -4.62 -29.82 -5.38
N LEU A 138 -5.58 -29.05 -5.89
CA LEU A 138 -6.69 -28.48 -5.12
C LEU A 138 -7.71 -29.56 -4.73
N GLU A 139 -8.04 -30.49 -5.62
CA GLU A 139 -8.93 -31.62 -5.34
C GLU A 139 -8.43 -32.47 -4.14
N LYS A 140 -7.13 -32.80 -4.14
CA LYS A 140 -6.46 -33.59 -3.09
C LYS A 140 -5.94 -32.72 -1.93
N ARG A 141 -6.18 -31.40 -1.97
CA ARG A 141 -5.83 -30.38 -0.98
C ARG A 141 -4.39 -30.48 -0.46
N ARG A 142 -3.42 -30.78 -1.34
CA ARG A 142 -2.03 -31.07 -0.96
C ARG A 142 -1.00 -30.61 -1.98
N LEU A 143 0.21 -30.36 -1.50
CA LEU A 143 1.41 -30.30 -2.34
C LEU A 143 1.61 -31.65 -3.04
N THR A 144 1.91 -31.62 -4.33
CA THR A 144 2.04 -32.81 -5.18
C THR A 144 3.44 -32.95 -5.78
N SER A 145 4.12 -31.83 -6.08
CA SER A 145 5.51 -31.81 -6.56
C SER A 145 6.22 -30.55 -6.09
N LYS A 146 7.53 -30.64 -5.89
CA LYS A 146 8.43 -29.52 -5.57
C LYS A 146 9.75 -29.77 -6.28
N TRP A 147 10.33 -28.73 -6.90
CA TRP A 147 11.69 -28.77 -7.43
C TRP A 147 12.34 -27.38 -7.45
N LYS A 148 13.66 -27.34 -7.64
CA LYS A 148 14.45 -26.10 -7.71
C LYS A 148 14.57 -25.66 -9.18
N ALA A 149 14.16 -24.43 -9.49
CA ALA A 149 14.21 -23.89 -10.86
C ALA A 149 15.55 -23.21 -11.21
N GLY A 150 16.38 -22.90 -10.22
CA GLY A 150 17.69 -22.31 -10.41
C GLY A 150 18.21 -21.66 -9.13
N ASN A 151 19.27 -20.87 -9.25
CA ASN A 151 19.86 -20.15 -8.12
C ASN A 151 19.29 -18.72 -7.94
N GLU A 152 18.58 -18.20 -8.93
CA GLU A 152 17.81 -16.95 -8.84
C GLU A 152 16.42 -17.19 -8.20
N LYS A 153 15.81 -16.14 -7.65
CA LYS A 153 14.42 -16.20 -7.15
C LYS A 153 13.43 -16.17 -8.31
N VAL A 154 12.41 -17.03 -8.27
CA VAL A 154 11.28 -16.99 -9.21
C VAL A 154 10.37 -15.83 -8.82
N PHE A 155 10.24 -14.82 -9.69
CA PHE A 155 9.38 -13.64 -9.48
C PHE A 155 8.04 -13.75 -10.21
N SER A 156 8.00 -14.50 -11.32
CA SER A 156 6.76 -14.78 -12.04
C SER A 156 6.73 -16.21 -12.57
N ILE A 157 5.53 -16.77 -12.69
CA ILE A 157 5.25 -18.12 -13.17
C ILE A 157 4.00 -18.08 -14.04
N LEU A 158 4.03 -18.82 -15.15
CA LEU A 158 2.92 -18.92 -16.11
C LEU A 158 2.84 -20.36 -16.60
N ALA A 159 1.74 -21.04 -16.31
CA ALA A 159 1.46 -22.34 -16.90
C ALA A 159 0.91 -22.17 -18.33
N ILE A 160 1.30 -23.07 -19.23
CA ILE A 160 0.87 -23.04 -20.63
C ILE A 160 -0.36 -23.94 -20.81
N PRO A 161 -1.38 -23.56 -21.60
CA PRO A 161 -2.60 -24.34 -21.80
C PRO A 161 -2.47 -25.76 -22.39
N ASP A 162 -1.25 -26.27 -22.59
CA ASP A 162 -0.98 -27.67 -22.95
C ASP A 162 -0.87 -28.62 -21.72
N SER A 163 -0.97 -28.05 -20.51
CA SER A 163 -0.83 -28.66 -19.18
C SER A 163 0.47 -29.42 -18.89
N LYS A 164 1.43 -29.44 -19.83
CA LYS A 164 2.75 -30.07 -19.70
C LYS A 164 3.87 -29.08 -19.43
N HIS A 165 3.72 -27.84 -19.89
CA HIS A 165 4.79 -26.86 -19.84
C HIS A 165 4.48 -25.67 -18.92
N ILE A 166 5.53 -25.16 -18.26
CA ILE A 166 5.48 -23.91 -17.52
C ILE A 166 6.64 -22.99 -17.91
N LEU A 167 6.37 -21.69 -17.86
CA LEU A 167 7.40 -20.66 -17.85
C LEU A 167 7.67 -20.21 -16.42
N THR A 168 8.93 -20.24 -16.00
CA THR A 168 9.40 -19.54 -14.80
C THR A 168 10.24 -18.33 -15.21
N ALA A 169 10.09 -17.22 -14.50
CA ALA A 169 10.87 -16.02 -14.75
C ALA A 169 11.53 -15.50 -13.47
N ALA A 170 12.81 -15.17 -13.61
CA ALA A 170 13.64 -14.47 -12.63
C ALA A 170 14.14 -13.18 -13.30
N ASN A 171 15.45 -13.03 -13.59
CA ASN A 171 15.90 -12.11 -14.64
C ASN A 171 15.81 -12.78 -16.01
N ASN A 172 16.33 -14.01 -16.09
CA ASN A 172 16.15 -14.91 -17.24
C ASN A 172 14.77 -15.60 -17.19
N ILE A 173 14.27 -16.05 -18.34
CA ILE A 173 13.00 -16.78 -18.45
C ILE A 173 13.28 -18.20 -18.96
N LYS A 174 12.71 -19.22 -18.31
CA LYS A 174 12.91 -20.64 -18.64
C LYS A 174 11.59 -21.33 -18.92
N LEU A 175 11.55 -22.11 -19.99
CA LEU A 175 10.49 -23.07 -20.29
C LEU A 175 10.86 -24.44 -19.73
N TRP A 176 9.93 -25.07 -19.02
CA TRP A 176 10.10 -26.38 -18.40
C TRP A 176 9.07 -27.39 -18.90
N ASP A 177 9.49 -28.64 -18.95
CA ASP A 177 8.61 -29.80 -18.86
C ASP A 177 8.27 -30.06 -17.37
N VAL A 178 6.99 -30.21 -17.03
CA VAL A 178 6.51 -30.44 -15.65
C VAL A 178 6.71 -31.89 -15.19
N ASP A 179 6.62 -32.85 -16.10
CA ASP A 179 6.75 -34.28 -15.81
C ASP A 179 8.24 -34.66 -15.69
N ALA A 180 9.06 -34.26 -16.66
CA ALA A 180 10.51 -34.47 -16.64
C ALA A 180 11.24 -33.54 -15.65
N LYS A 181 10.69 -32.34 -15.39
CA LYS A 181 11.29 -31.27 -14.56
C LYS A 181 12.60 -30.71 -15.13
N GLU A 182 12.74 -30.76 -16.46
CA GLU A 182 13.91 -30.28 -17.19
C GLU A 182 13.64 -28.96 -17.94
N VAL A 183 14.70 -28.21 -18.26
CA VAL A 183 14.62 -26.93 -18.97
C VAL A 183 14.67 -27.18 -20.48
N LEU A 184 13.54 -27.04 -21.16
CA LEU A 184 13.44 -27.19 -22.61
C LEU A 184 14.03 -25.99 -23.37
N LYS A 185 13.86 -24.77 -22.85
CA LYS A 185 14.27 -23.52 -23.51
C LYS A 185 14.60 -22.44 -22.49
N SER A 186 15.56 -21.56 -22.82
CA SER A 186 15.91 -20.39 -22.00
C SER A 186 16.01 -19.15 -22.88
N PHE A 187 15.37 -18.07 -22.43
CA PHE A 187 15.30 -16.76 -23.07
C PHE A 187 16.08 -15.74 -22.23
N THR A 188 16.71 -14.75 -22.87
CA THR A 188 17.53 -13.74 -22.18
C THR A 188 16.73 -12.82 -21.24
N GLY A 189 15.40 -12.80 -21.34
CA GLY A 189 14.52 -12.14 -20.38
C GLY A 189 14.69 -10.62 -20.36
N HIS A 190 15.00 -10.07 -19.18
CA HIS A 190 15.17 -8.63 -18.95
C HIS A 190 16.34 -8.36 -18.01
N SER A 191 16.84 -7.12 -17.99
CA SER A 191 17.92 -6.64 -17.11
C SER A 191 17.53 -6.52 -15.63
N SER A 192 16.31 -6.90 -15.25
CA SER A 192 15.77 -6.78 -13.89
C SER A 192 14.56 -7.72 -13.71
N GLU A 193 14.22 -7.98 -12.45
CA GLU A 193 13.15 -8.90 -12.00
C GLU A 193 11.88 -8.88 -12.89
N VAL A 194 11.63 -9.98 -13.60
CA VAL A 194 10.44 -10.17 -14.43
C VAL A 194 9.25 -10.52 -13.54
N ILE A 195 8.34 -9.57 -13.35
CA ILE A 195 7.22 -9.68 -12.40
C ILE A 195 5.93 -10.22 -13.01
N PHE A 196 5.75 -10.14 -14.33
CA PHE A 196 4.58 -10.69 -15.02
C PHE A 196 4.96 -11.42 -16.32
N LEU A 197 4.17 -12.45 -16.59
CA LEU A 197 4.16 -13.25 -17.81
C LEU A 197 2.70 -13.39 -18.26
N GLN A 198 2.43 -13.28 -19.57
CA GLN A 198 1.11 -13.46 -20.14
C GLN A 198 1.17 -14.31 -21.41
N TYR A 199 0.40 -15.39 -21.46
CA TYR A 199 0.30 -16.28 -22.62
C TYR A 199 -0.50 -15.64 -23.76
N VAL A 200 -0.10 -15.90 -25.01
CA VAL A 200 -0.74 -15.40 -26.23
C VAL A 200 -0.70 -16.46 -27.35
N ALA A 201 -1.86 -16.97 -27.76
CA ALA A 201 -1.98 -17.89 -28.90
C ALA A 201 -2.86 -17.24 -30.01
N PRO A 202 -2.27 -16.69 -31.08
CA PRO A 202 -3.04 -16.11 -32.19
C PRO A 202 -3.86 -17.17 -32.92
N LYS A 203 -5.17 -16.94 -33.12
CA LYS A 203 -6.10 -17.88 -33.81
C LYS A 203 -5.61 -18.34 -35.20
N ASN A 204 -4.78 -17.53 -35.85
CA ASN A 204 -4.34 -17.70 -37.23
C ASN A 204 -2.87 -18.17 -37.38
N ASN A 205 -2.19 -18.51 -36.28
CA ASN A 205 -0.81 -19.04 -36.30
C ASN A 205 -0.68 -20.25 -35.38
N SER A 206 0.07 -21.27 -35.79
CA SER A 206 0.43 -22.42 -34.95
C SER A 206 1.45 -22.06 -33.86
N ASP A 207 2.22 -20.98 -34.03
CA ASP A 207 3.14 -20.52 -33.00
C ASP A 207 2.41 -19.91 -31.81
N ALA A 208 2.64 -20.49 -30.62
CA ALA A 208 2.35 -19.84 -29.36
C ALA A 208 3.43 -18.80 -28.99
N TYR A 209 3.01 -17.74 -28.31
CA TYR A 209 3.86 -16.66 -27.83
C TYR A 209 3.58 -16.39 -26.35
N PHE A 210 4.48 -15.64 -25.70
CA PHE A 210 4.19 -14.98 -24.44
C PHE A 210 4.74 -13.56 -24.42
N ILE A 211 4.16 -12.72 -23.57
CA ILE A 211 4.63 -11.38 -23.23
C ILE A 211 5.19 -11.42 -21.81
N SER A 212 6.29 -10.69 -21.59
CA SER A 212 6.96 -10.55 -20.30
C SER A 212 7.38 -9.10 -20.07
N GLY A 213 7.61 -8.70 -18.83
CA GLY A 213 8.19 -7.41 -18.53
C GLY A 213 8.66 -7.28 -17.08
N SER A 214 9.53 -6.30 -16.88
CA SER A 214 10.25 -6.11 -15.63
C SER A 214 9.59 -5.11 -14.69
N LYS A 215 9.97 -5.20 -13.42
CA LYS A 215 9.61 -4.33 -12.30
C LYS A 215 10.10 -2.88 -12.46
N GLY A 216 11.16 -2.66 -13.23
CA GLY A 216 11.73 -1.33 -13.51
C GLY A 216 11.52 -0.84 -14.94
N ASP A 217 11.26 -1.74 -15.89
CA ASP A 217 11.34 -1.43 -17.31
C ASP A 217 10.05 -0.88 -17.89
N ARG A 218 10.21 0.00 -18.89
CA ARG A 218 9.12 0.59 -19.69
C ARG A 218 8.87 -0.18 -20.99
N LEU A 219 9.35 -1.42 -21.06
CA LEU A 219 9.33 -2.30 -22.22
C LEU A 219 8.62 -3.61 -21.87
N LEU A 220 7.61 -3.96 -22.67
CA LEU A 220 7.09 -5.33 -22.73
C LEU A 220 7.82 -6.06 -23.84
N ASN A 221 8.41 -7.23 -23.57
CA ASN A 221 9.05 -8.07 -24.59
C ASN A 221 8.20 -9.31 -24.87
N CYS A 222 8.01 -9.64 -26.14
CA CYS A 222 7.27 -10.81 -26.63
C CYS A 222 8.20 -11.83 -27.30
N TRP A 223 7.92 -13.12 -27.13
CA TRP A 223 8.82 -14.23 -27.47
C TRP A 223 8.04 -15.43 -28.04
N SER A 224 8.64 -16.21 -28.95
CA SER A 224 8.05 -17.46 -29.47
C SER A 224 8.34 -18.66 -28.56
N LEU A 225 7.28 -19.41 -28.27
CA LEU A 225 7.39 -20.77 -27.74
C LEU A 225 7.70 -21.79 -28.83
N GLY A 226 7.28 -21.52 -30.09
CA GLY A 226 7.48 -22.40 -31.25
C GLY A 226 8.91 -22.98 -31.38
N GLU A 227 8.96 -24.28 -31.66
CA GLU A 227 10.17 -25.13 -31.59
C GLU A 227 11.27 -24.69 -32.58
N GLN A 228 10.88 -24.21 -33.77
CA GLN A 228 11.83 -23.83 -34.82
C GLN A 228 12.61 -22.55 -34.49
N SER A 229 12.09 -21.71 -33.57
CA SER A 229 12.75 -20.47 -33.16
C SER A 229 13.81 -20.74 -32.10
N ARG A 230 15.05 -21.01 -32.56
CA ARG A 230 16.26 -21.14 -31.71
C ARG A 230 16.76 -19.81 -31.12
N ASP A 231 16.17 -18.69 -31.52
CA ASP A 231 16.50 -17.36 -31.01
C ASP A 231 16.20 -17.24 -29.51
N LYS A 232 17.18 -16.78 -28.74
CA LYS A 232 17.03 -16.44 -27.31
C LYS A 232 16.52 -15.01 -27.09
N ASN A 233 16.32 -14.24 -28.16
CA ASN A 233 16.02 -12.80 -28.15
C ASN A 233 14.51 -12.52 -28.35
N ALA A 234 14.07 -11.33 -27.94
CA ALA A 234 12.68 -10.90 -28.11
C ALA A 234 12.32 -10.72 -29.60
N ILE A 235 11.08 -11.05 -29.95
CA ILE A 235 10.50 -10.90 -31.29
C ILE A 235 9.95 -9.50 -31.47
N ALA A 236 9.25 -8.97 -30.47
CA ALA A 236 8.75 -7.60 -30.49
C ALA A 236 8.86 -6.98 -29.09
N SER A 237 9.15 -5.69 -29.04
CA SER A 237 9.15 -4.88 -27.82
C SER A 237 8.11 -3.77 -27.91
N PHE A 238 7.33 -3.53 -26.86
CA PHE A 238 6.34 -2.45 -26.80
C PHE A 238 6.78 -1.39 -25.78
N LEU A 239 6.89 -0.13 -26.21
CA LEU A 239 7.45 0.99 -25.43
C LEU A 239 6.37 1.85 -24.79
N MET A 240 6.45 1.98 -23.46
CA MET A 240 5.55 2.74 -22.61
C MET A 240 6.24 3.99 -22.03
N GLU A 241 5.45 4.89 -21.45
CA GLU A 241 5.93 6.13 -20.85
C GLU A 241 6.49 5.94 -19.42
N ASP A 242 5.89 5.02 -18.65
CA ASP A 242 6.22 4.65 -17.26
C ASP A 242 6.04 3.12 -17.06
N ILE A 243 6.33 2.62 -15.86
CA ILE A 243 6.34 1.19 -15.49
C ILE A 243 4.92 0.60 -15.50
N VAL A 244 4.75 -0.56 -16.12
CA VAL A 244 3.50 -1.32 -16.18
C VAL A 244 3.14 -1.98 -14.84
N GLN A 245 1.84 -2.13 -14.58
CA GLN A 245 1.27 -2.72 -13.36
C GLN A 245 0.36 -3.91 -13.66
N ASN A 246 -0.37 -3.87 -14.77
CA ASN A 246 -1.30 -4.92 -15.17
C ASN A 246 -1.39 -4.97 -16.69
N ILE A 247 -1.64 -6.16 -17.27
CA ILE A 247 -1.71 -6.37 -18.71
C ILE A 247 -2.93 -7.24 -19.04
N SER A 248 -3.71 -6.81 -20.03
CA SER A 248 -4.75 -7.62 -20.66
C SER A 248 -4.42 -7.81 -22.13
N VAL A 249 -4.64 -9.01 -22.63
CA VAL A 249 -4.42 -9.38 -24.03
C VAL A 249 -5.71 -10.00 -24.57
N ASN A 250 -6.12 -9.59 -25.76
CA ASN A 250 -7.17 -10.24 -26.53
C ASN A 250 -6.68 -10.56 -27.95
N ILE A 251 -7.21 -11.62 -28.55
CA ILE A 251 -6.85 -12.11 -29.88
C ILE A 251 -8.04 -11.86 -30.79
N ALA A 252 -7.93 -10.82 -31.63
CA ALA A 252 -8.99 -10.42 -32.53
C ALA A 252 -9.23 -11.45 -33.66
N SER A 253 -10.39 -11.37 -34.28
CA SER A 253 -10.86 -12.22 -35.38
C SER A 253 -10.01 -12.09 -36.65
N ASP A 254 -9.34 -10.95 -36.84
CA ASP A 254 -8.33 -10.73 -37.88
C ASP A 254 -6.97 -11.43 -37.57
N GLY A 255 -6.84 -12.08 -36.42
CA GLY A 255 -5.63 -12.76 -35.96
C GLY A 255 -4.58 -11.85 -35.33
N SER A 256 -4.85 -10.55 -35.21
CA SER A 256 -3.97 -9.63 -34.50
C SER A 256 -4.18 -9.65 -32.99
N THR A 257 -3.11 -9.32 -32.25
CA THR A 257 -3.10 -9.25 -30.80
C THR A 257 -3.39 -7.82 -30.35
N ASN A 258 -4.50 -7.64 -29.64
CA ASN A 258 -4.83 -6.42 -28.91
C ASN A 258 -4.23 -6.52 -27.50
N ILE A 259 -3.43 -5.53 -27.10
CA ILE A 259 -2.75 -5.50 -25.80
C ILE A 259 -3.10 -4.19 -25.11
N ALA A 260 -3.59 -4.27 -23.87
CA ALA A 260 -3.86 -3.12 -23.01
C ALA A 260 -2.93 -3.21 -21.78
N ALA A 261 -1.94 -2.33 -21.72
CA ALA A 261 -1.00 -2.25 -20.61
C ALA A 261 -1.41 -1.09 -19.68
N THR A 262 -1.76 -1.41 -18.44
CA THR A 262 -2.06 -0.43 -17.40
C THR A 262 -0.77 0.00 -16.71
N VAL A 263 -0.54 1.31 -16.63
CA VAL A 263 0.73 1.90 -16.20
C VAL A 263 0.60 2.50 -14.80
N ARG A 264 1.69 2.51 -14.02
CA ARG A 264 1.76 3.10 -12.67
C ARG A 264 1.30 4.56 -12.62
N SER A 265 1.59 5.33 -13.67
CA SER A 265 1.08 6.71 -13.88
C SER A 265 -0.45 6.84 -13.94
N GLY A 266 -1.19 5.73 -14.04
CA GLY A 266 -2.65 5.71 -14.12
C GLY A 266 -3.22 5.81 -15.54
N VAL A 267 -2.38 5.67 -16.56
CA VAL A 267 -2.73 5.64 -17.99
C VAL A 267 -2.82 4.19 -18.48
N VAL A 268 -3.64 3.90 -19.48
CA VAL A 268 -3.62 2.63 -20.23
C VAL A 268 -3.08 2.85 -21.64
N HIS A 269 -2.04 2.09 -22.01
CA HIS A 269 -1.45 2.08 -23.35
C HIS A 269 -2.02 0.90 -24.15
N VAL A 270 -2.62 1.20 -25.31
CA VAL A 270 -3.27 0.20 -26.17
C VAL A 270 -2.49 0.00 -27.47
N TYR A 271 -2.21 -1.27 -27.77
CA TYR A 271 -1.52 -1.74 -28.97
C TYR A 271 -2.42 -2.72 -29.72
N LYS A 272 -2.37 -2.69 -31.05
CA LYS A 272 -2.96 -3.72 -31.94
C LYS A 272 -1.91 -4.11 -32.95
N HIS A 273 -1.37 -5.34 -32.86
CA HIS A 273 -0.25 -5.80 -33.68
C HIS A 273 -0.38 -7.30 -33.98
N THR A 274 -0.10 -7.69 -35.23
CA THR A 274 0.07 -9.09 -35.63
C THR A 274 1.45 -9.58 -35.20
N LEU A 275 1.53 -10.66 -34.45
CA LEU A 275 2.82 -11.26 -34.05
C LEU A 275 3.38 -12.11 -35.21
N ASN A 276 3.91 -11.44 -36.24
CA ASN A 276 4.43 -12.09 -37.45
C ASN A 276 5.90 -11.72 -37.73
N GLY A 277 6.82 -12.33 -36.98
CA GLY A 277 8.27 -12.17 -37.15
C GLY A 277 8.89 -11.01 -36.36
N LYS A 278 10.22 -10.86 -36.46
CA LYS A 278 11.02 -9.96 -35.61
C LYS A 278 10.83 -8.48 -35.96
N CYS A 279 10.42 -7.68 -34.98
CA CYS A 279 10.33 -6.22 -35.04
C CYS A 279 11.58 -5.58 -34.42
N GLY A 280 12.56 -5.19 -35.23
CA GLY A 280 13.81 -4.55 -34.79
C GLY A 280 13.71 -3.13 -34.24
N LYS A 281 12.50 -2.56 -34.12
CA LYS A 281 12.24 -1.26 -33.47
C LYS A 281 11.07 -1.41 -32.49
N PRO A 282 11.14 -0.81 -31.28
CA PRO A 282 10.07 -0.95 -30.31
C PRO A 282 8.79 -0.23 -30.76
N LEU A 283 7.68 -0.92 -30.64
CA LEU A 283 6.34 -0.48 -31.03
C LEU A 283 5.82 0.56 -30.02
N LYS A 284 5.28 1.67 -30.53
CA LYS A 284 4.62 2.71 -29.73
C LYS A 284 3.12 2.43 -29.63
N PRO A 285 2.43 2.89 -28.56
CA PRO A 285 0.99 2.71 -28.43
C PRO A 285 0.22 3.38 -29.57
N LYS A 286 -0.86 2.74 -30.00
CA LYS A 286 -1.80 3.30 -30.99
C LYS A 286 -2.77 4.30 -30.35
N THR A 287 -3.22 3.98 -29.13
CA THR A 287 -4.11 4.80 -28.32
C THR A 287 -3.61 4.82 -26.89
N THR A 288 -3.58 5.98 -26.26
CA THR A 288 -3.39 6.12 -24.81
C THR A 288 -4.70 6.59 -24.17
N VAL A 289 -5.18 5.88 -23.15
CA VAL A 289 -6.44 6.17 -22.47
C VAL A 289 -6.13 6.72 -21.08
N GLN A 290 -6.71 7.87 -20.75
CA GLN A 290 -6.50 8.56 -19.48
C GLN A 290 -7.84 9.07 -18.93
N VAL A 291 -8.07 8.90 -17.63
CA VAL A 291 -9.24 9.48 -16.94
C VAL A 291 -8.81 10.74 -16.19
N VAL A 292 -9.61 11.79 -16.27
CA VAL A 292 -9.26 13.13 -15.74
C VAL A 292 -10.50 13.79 -15.15
N THR A 293 -10.34 14.60 -14.10
CA THR A 293 -11.42 15.38 -13.51
C THR A 293 -11.33 16.84 -13.90
N ASP A 294 -12.40 17.36 -14.49
CA ASP A 294 -12.64 18.80 -14.57
C ASP A 294 -12.89 19.33 -13.15
N THR A 295 -12.06 20.27 -12.71
CA THR A 295 -12.10 20.88 -11.38
C THR A 295 -12.94 22.16 -11.35
N GLY A 296 -13.40 22.66 -12.50
CA GLY A 296 -14.31 23.81 -12.63
C GLY A 296 -13.72 25.16 -12.20
N GLN A 297 -12.43 25.23 -11.89
CA GLN A 297 -11.72 26.50 -11.63
C GLN A 297 -11.21 27.09 -12.95
N THR A 298 -11.03 28.40 -13.02
CA THR A 298 -10.83 29.15 -14.28
C THR A 298 -9.43 29.06 -14.90
N ASN A 299 -8.67 28.02 -14.55
CA ASN A 299 -7.36 27.67 -15.13
C ASN A 299 -7.40 26.18 -15.51
N ASP A 300 -6.71 25.77 -16.57
CA ASP A 300 -6.73 24.40 -17.15
C ASP A 300 -6.09 23.28 -16.28
N VAL A 301 -6.29 23.30 -14.97
CA VAL A 301 -5.74 22.34 -13.99
C VAL A 301 -6.67 21.12 -13.89
N VAL A 302 -6.62 20.28 -14.93
CA VAL A 302 -7.36 19.01 -15.01
C VAL A 302 -6.57 17.93 -14.26
N SER A 303 -7.10 17.43 -13.13
CA SER A 303 -6.38 16.44 -12.29
C SER A 303 -6.66 14.99 -12.72
N PRO A 304 -5.63 14.14 -12.93
CA PRO A 304 -5.82 12.77 -13.42
C PRO A 304 -6.40 11.82 -12.34
N ILE A 305 -7.34 10.96 -12.75
CA ILE A 305 -7.74 9.78 -11.96
C ILE A 305 -6.86 8.61 -12.38
N ARG A 306 -6.30 7.89 -11.40
CA ARG A 306 -5.53 6.68 -11.64
C ARG A 306 -6.45 5.55 -12.15
N ILE A 307 -6.15 5.01 -13.33
CA ILE A 307 -6.62 3.67 -13.73
C ILE A 307 -5.79 2.63 -12.98
N MET A 308 -6.45 1.72 -12.26
CA MET A 308 -5.81 0.65 -11.47
C MET A 308 -5.57 -0.61 -12.31
N GLY A 309 -6.47 -0.91 -13.24
CA GLY A 309 -6.38 -2.04 -14.15
C GLY A 309 -7.35 -1.91 -15.32
N ALA A 310 -7.09 -2.66 -16.39
CA ALA A 310 -7.99 -2.79 -17.54
C ALA A 310 -8.05 -4.25 -18.03
N ILE A 311 -9.21 -4.67 -18.54
CA ILE A 311 -9.43 -5.97 -19.17
C ILE A 311 -10.33 -5.86 -20.41
N TYR A 312 -9.95 -6.53 -21.51
CA TYR A 312 -10.84 -6.69 -22.65
C TYR A 312 -11.99 -7.64 -22.30
N ARG A 313 -13.23 -7.31 -22.69
CA ARG A 313 -14.35 -8.25 -22.68
C ARG A 313 -14.56 -8.84 -24.08
N ASP A 314 -14.62 -7.98 -25.07
CA ASP A 314 -14.73 -8.30 -26.49
C ASP A 314 -13.52 -7.74 -27.28
N GLU A 315 -13.50 -7.92 -28.60
CA GLU A 315 -12.40 -7.46 -29.46
C GLU A 315 -12.24 -5.92 -29.49
N GLU A 316 -13.32 -5.17 -29.23
CA GLU A 316 -13.33 -3.70 -29.17
C GLU A 316 -13.66 -3.11 -27.78
N THR A 317 -14.17 -3.90 -26.83
CA THR A 317 -14.61 -3.41 -25.52
C THR A 317 -13.53 -3.60 -24.44
N LEU A 318 -13.02 -2.49 -23.92
CA LEU A 318 -12.08 -2.46 -22.80
C LEU A 318 -12.79 -1.98 -21.53
N CYS A 319 -12.94 -2.85 -20.54
CA CYS A 319 -13.33 -2.48 -19.19
C CYS A 319 -12.14 -1.85 -18.47
N ILE A 320 -12.26 -0.61 -17.99
CA ILE A 320 -11.26 0.05 -17.14
C ILE A 320 -11.78 0.20 -15.71
N GLY A 321 -10.95 -0.08 -14.70
CA GLY A 321 -11.21 0.24 -13.30
C GLY A 321 -10.42 1.48 -12.89
N HIS A 322 -11.08 2.60 -12.64
CA HIS A 322 -10.45 3.88 -12.28
C HIS A 322 -10.95 4.41 -10.92
N GLY A 323 -10.08 5.07 -10.15
CA GLY A 323 -10.46 5.67 -8.86
C GLY A 323 -9.38 5.54 -7.80
N THR A 324 -9.77 5.11 -6.60
CA THR A 324 -8.89 4.81 -5.46
C THR A 324 -9.18 3.43 -4.90
N ASP A 325 -8.27 2.92 -4.06
CA ASP A 325 -8.31 1.63 -3.34
C ASP A 325 -9.52 1.50 -2.38
N ILE A 326 -10.35 2.54 -2.27
CA ILE A 326 -11.60 2.64 -1.50
C ILE A 326 -12.78 2.88 -2.44
N LEU A 327 -12.66 3.83 -3.37
CA LEU A 327 -13.69 4.20 -4.34
C LEU A 327 -13.18 3.91 -5.76
N LEU A 328 -13.31 2.64 -6.16
CA LEU A 328 -12.96 2.15 -7.49
C LEU A 328 -14.25 2.00 -8.32
N THR A 329 -14.24 2.55 -9.53
CA THR A 329 -15.38 2.49 -10.46
C THR A 329 -14.97 1.90 -11.80
N PHE A 330 -15.84 1.06 -12.38
CA PHE A 330 -15.62 0.37 -13.64
C PHE A 330 -16.45 0.97 -14.78
N GLU A 331 -15.81 1.19 -15.94
CA GLU A 331 -16.47 1.67 -17.16
C GLU A 331 -16.00 0.85 -18.38
N ASN A 332 -16.93 0.51 -19.27
CA ASN A 332 -16.63 -0.16 -20.55
C ASN A 332 -16.44 0.88 -21.67
N LEU A 333 -15.31 0.80 -22.37
CA LEU A 333 -14.93 1.71 -23.45
C LEU A 333 -14.88 0.96 -24.79
N LEU A 334 -15.41 1.57 -25.85
CA LEU A 334 -15.27 1.08 -27.22
C LEU A 334 -14.02 1.70 -27.87
N ILE A 335 -13.09 0.86 -28.31
CA ILE A 335 -11.82 1.25 -28.95
C ILE A 335 -11.89 1.00 -30.47
N SER A 336 -12.95 1.52 -31.10
CA SER A 336 -13.14 1.47 -32.55
C SER A 336 -12.35 2.56 -33.28
N SER A 337 -12.26 3.77 -32.72
CA SER A 337 -11.41 4.85 -33.25
C SER A 337 -10.06 4.91 -32.53
N TYR A 338 -9.00 4.40 -33.16
CA TYR A 338 -7.62 4.45 -32.65
C TYR A 338 -7.02 5.89 -32.72
N LYS A 339 -7.57 6.80 -31.91
CA LYS A 339 -7.00 8.13 -31.69
C LYS A 339 -5.78 8.01 -30.78
N LYS A 340 -4.71 8.77 -31.07
CA LYS A 340 -3.44 8.72 -30.32
C LYS A 340 -3.63 8.88 -28.80
N LEU A 341 -4.54 9.78 -28.39
CA LEU A 341 -4.90 10.05 -27.00
C LEU A 341 -6.43 10.09 -26.88
N GLN A 342 -6.96 9.49 -25.81
CA GLN A 342 -8.38 9.44 -25.48
C GLN A 342 -8.57 9.79 -23.99
N CYS A 343 -8.80 11.07 -23.73
CA CYS A 343 -9.09 11.58 -22.38
C CYS A 343 -10.58 11.44 -22.04
N LEU A 344 -10.87 10.90 -20.86
CA LEU A 344 -12.22 10.71 -20.34
C LEU A 344 -12.43 11.66 -19.16
N ILE A 345 -13.26 12.68 -19.36
CA ILE A 345 -13.61 13.64 -18.31
C ILE A 345 -14.68 13.04 -17.41
N ARG A 346 -14.38 12.88 -16.12
CA ARG A 346 -15.27 12.34 -15.08
C ARG A 346 -15.33 13.29 -13.88
N LYS A 347 -16.30 13.11 -12.99
CA LYS A 347 -16.33 13.80 -11.69
C LYS A 347 -15.38 13.08 -10.73
N ASP A 348 -14.74 13.81 -9.83
CA ASP A 348 -13.95 13.19 -8.76
C ASP A 348 -14.87 12.34 -7.86
N PRO A 349 -14.64 11.02 -7.69
CA PRO A 349 -15.42 10.20 -6.75
C PRO A 349 -15.28 10.65 -5.28
N ARG A 350 -14.32 11.52 -4.95
CA ARG A 350 -14.18 12.15 -3.63
C ARG A 350 -15.06 13.39 -3.45
N ALA A 351 -15.53 14.00 -4.53
CA ALA A 351 -16.43 15.13 -4.43
C ALA A 351 -17.80 14.64 -3.92
N PRO A 352 -18.39 15.27 -2.89
CA PRO A 352 -19.74 14.92 -2.48
C PRO A 352 -20.68 15.07 -3.67
N ALA A 353 -21.62 14.14 -3.82
CA ALA A 353 -22.61 14.16 -4.89
C ALA A 353 -23.61 15.31 -4.67
N VAL A 354 -23.20 16.54 -4.99
CA VAL A 354 -24.08 17.70 -5.03
C VAL A 354 -25.09 17.48 -6.16
N SER A 355 -26.25 16.97 -5.79
CA SER A 355 -27.42 16.85 -6.64
C SER A 355 -27.76 18.24 -7.17
N LYS A 356 -27.68 18.44 -8.50
CA LYS A 356 -28.30 19.61 -9.16
C LYS A 356 -29.84 19.44 -9.26
N GLN A 357 -30.43 18.84 -8.23
CA GLN A 357 -31.84 18.54 -8.02
C GLN A 357 -32.16 18.70 -6.53
N ASP A 358 -31.92 19.91 -6.02
CA ASP A 358 -32.57 20.42 -4.81
C ASP A 358 -32.79 21.93 -4.97
N LYS A 359 -33.54 22.30 -6.02
CA LYS A 359 -34.08 23.65 -6.23
C LYS A 359 -35.54 23.80 -5.74
N ASP A 360 -36.12 22.72 -5.20
CA ASP A 360 -37.49 22.69 -4.65
C ASP A 360 -37.55 22.39 -3.14
N THR A 361 -36.41 22.38 -2.43
CA THR A 361 -36.45 22.73 -1.01
C THR A 361 -36.71 24.23 -0.91
N LYS A 362 -37.88 24.62 -0.39
CA LYS A 362 -38.32 26.01 -0.22
C LYS A 362 -37.61 26.72 0.94
N THR A 363 -36.29 26.68 0.95
CA THR A 363 -35.45 27.43 1.88
C THR A 363 -35.16 28.79 1.26
N ILE A 364 -36.06 29.74 1.49
CA ILE A 364 -35.88 31.13 1.04
C ILE A 364 -34.65 31.69 1.76
N THR A 365 -33.51 31.81 1.08
CA THR A 365 -32.40 32.62 1.56
C THR A 365 -32.86 34.08 1.53
N PRO A 366 -32.93 34.78 2.68
CA PRO A 366 -33.36 36.17 2.69
C PRO A 366 -32.36 37.00 1.87
N VAL A 367 -32.89 37.92 1.05
CA VAL A 367 -32.05 38.91 0.37
C VAL A 367 -31.46 39.82 1.44
N VAL A 368 -30.15 39.70 1.65
CA VAL A 368 -29.40 40.64 2.49
C VAL A 368 -29.20 41.91 1.68
N ASN A 369 -30.19 42.82 1.77
CA ASN A 369 -29.87 44.24 1.72
C ASN A 369 -29.11 44.57 3.02
N ASP A 370 -28.12 45.47 2.96
CA ASP A 370 -27.21 45.73 4.09
C ASP A 370 -27.89 46.36 5.34
N ASP A 371 -29.16 46.81 5.22
CA ASP A 371 -29.95 47.41 6.31
C ASP A 371 -30.71 46.38 7.15
N VAL A 372 -30.02 45.63 8.01
CA VAL A 372 -30.66 44.78 9.03
C VAL A 372 -30.69 45.48 10.40
N HIS A 373 -31.79 46.20 10.67
CA HIS A 373 -32.01 46.85 11.96
C HIS A 373 -32.31 45.83 13.08
N TYR A 374 -31.34 45.61 13.97
CA TYR A 374 -31.55 44.86 15.21
C TYR A 374 -32.49 45.64 16.15
N LEU A 375 -33.75 45.19 16.24
CA LEU A 375 -34.75 45.80 17.12
C LEU A 375 -34.45 45.52 18.61
N THR A 376 -33.71 46.44 19.21
CA THR A 376 -33.70 46.64 20.66
C THR A 376 -35.11 47.04 21.12
N SER A 377 -35.65 46.34 22.11
CA SER A 377 -36.91 46.71 22.77
C SER A 377 -36.73 47.93 23.68
N GLN A 378 -36.61 49.12 23.09
CA GLN A 378 -36.48 50.37 23.85
C GLN A 378 -37.81 50.75 24.51
N ILE A 379 -37.79 50.87 25.84
CA ILE A 379 -38.61 51.86 26.55
C ILE A 379 -37.68 52.72 27.40
N SER A 380 -37.91 54.02 27.35
CA SER A 380 -37.11 55.08 27.94
C SER A 380 -37.10 55.11 29.47
N HIS A 381 -36.14 55.83 30.05
CA HIS A 381 -36.01 56.07 31.49
C HIS A 381 -37.34 56.44 32.19
N THR A 382 -37.68 55.73 33.27
CA THR A 382 -38.25 56.34 34.49
C THR A 382 -37.95 55.47 35.71
N LYS A 383 -37.98 56.07 36.91
CA LYS A 383 -37.69 55.39 38.19
C LYS A 383 -38.93 54.63 38.69
N ARG A 384 -38.79 53.38 39.16
CA ARG A 384 -39.08 52.97 40.56
C ARG A 384 -38.94 51.46 40.84
N LYS A 385 -38.41 51.19 42.05
CA LYS A 385 -38.62 50.04 42.96
C LYS A 385 -38.39 48.60 42.47
N ASN A 386 -37.49 47.91 43.19
CA ASN A 386 -37.58 46.57 43.79
C ASN A 386 -38.70 45.64 43.27
N ASP A 387 -38.41 44.37 42.97
CA ASP A 387 -38.02 43.43 44.03
C ASP A 387 -37.04 42.30 43.62
N GLY A 388 -36.64 41.47 44.61
CA GLY A 388 -36.29 40.07 44.34
C GLY A 388 -34.91 39.75 43.76
N LYS A 389 -33.82 40.31 44.31
CA LYS A 389 -32.48 39.71 44.10
C LYS A 389 -32.43 38.31 44.73
N ILE A 390 -32.37 37.25 43.93
CA ILE A 390 -31.90 35.93 44.40
C ILE A 390 -30.36 35.99 44.47
N GLU A 391 -29.85 36.70 45.48
CA GLU A 391 -28.44 36.62 45.83
C GLU A 391 -28.19 35.35 46.64
N VAL A 392 -27.32 34.48 46.12
CA VAL A 392 -26.72 33.38 46.87
C VAL A 392 -26.20 33.93 48.21
N PRO A 393 -26.56 33.35 49.38
CA PRO A 393 -26.23 33.92 50.68
C PRO A 393 -24.75 34.27 50.83
N MET A 394 -24.47 35.36 51.53
CA MET A 394 -23.10 35.82 51.77
C MET A 394 -22.26 34.72 52.42
N GLU A 395 -22.87 33.86 53.24
CA GLU A 395 -22.26 32.69 53.89
C GLU A 395 -21.65 31.72 52.87
N GLN A 396 -22.38 31.26 51.85
CA GLN A 396 -21.85 30.38 50.81
C GLN A 396 -20.77 31.06 49.94
N ARG A 397 -20.79 32.39 49.83
CA ARG A 397 -19.69 33.15 49.20
C ARG A 397 -18.46 33.24 50.11
N LEU A 398 -18.65 33.32 51.42
CA LEU A 398 -17.59 33.35 52.43
C LEU A 398 -16.94 31.97 52.64
N GLU A 399 -17.69 30.87 52.58
CA GLU A 399 -17.15 29.50 52.65
C GLU A 399 -16.15 29.21 51.52
N ASN A 400 -16.40 29.74 50.32
CA ASN A 400 -15.46 29.65 49.19
C ASN A 400 -14.23 30.59 49.31
N LEU A 401 -14.21 31.47 50.32
CA LEU A 401 -13.12 32.38 50.66
C LEU A 401 -12.31 31.92 51.90
N THR A 402 -12.85 31.07 52.77
CA THR A 402 -12.19 30.65 54.03
C THR A 402 -11.17 29.52 53.88
N LEU A 403 -11.01 28.93 52.69
CA LEU A 403 -10.08 27.82 52.40
C LEU A 403 -8.57 28.15 52.51
N ASN A 404 -8.19 29.35 52.95
CA ASN A 404 -6.83 29.70 53.36
C ASN A 404 -6.82 30.21 54.82
N LYS A 405 -6.83 29.30 55.80
CA LYS A 405 -6.49 29.63 57.21
C LYS A 405 -5.55 28.62 57.86
N SER A 406 -4.38 28.44 57.23
CA SER A 406 -3.17 27.98 57.91
C SER A 406 -1.98 28.83 57.47
N GLU A 407 -1.08 29.08 58.43
CA GLU A 407 0.25 29.70 58.30
C GLU A 407 0.34 31.11 57.68
N SER A 408 0.38 32.09 58.58
CA SER A 408 0.78 33.47 58.31
C SER A 408 2.28 33.60 58.00
N SER A 409 2.64 34.07 56.80
CA SER A 409 3.90 34.78 56.58
C SER A 409 3.75 35.88 55.53
N SER A 410 4.45 36.99 55.74
CA SER A 410 4.32 38.23 54.94
C SER A 410 5.09 38.16 53.62
N LYS A 411 4.53 37.50 52.61
CA LYS A 411 5.04 37.51 51.23
C LYS A 411 3.95 37.85 50.21
N VAL A 412 4.36 38.53 49.15
CA VAL A 412 3.54 38.96 48.00
C VAL A 412 2.70 37.77 47.49
N PRO A 413 1.40 37.95 47.14
CA PRO A 413 0.56 36.86 46.65
C PRO A 413 1.15 36.25 45.37
N LYS A 414 1.76 35.08 45.52
CA LYS A 414 2.30 34.30 44.40
C LYS A 414 1.16 33.70 43.58
N SER A 415 1.39 33.56 42.28
CA SER A 415 0.45 32.93 41.33
C SER A 415 0.43 31.40 41.41
N ASP A 416 0.53 30.82 42.62
CA ASP A 416 0.81 29.40 42.86
C ASP A 416 -0.39 28.47 42.60
N ASN A 417 -1.60 29.02 42.40
CA ASN A 417 -2.80 28.27 42.05
C ASN A 417 -3.83 29.12 41.27
N VAL A 418 -4.73 28.46 40.53
CA VAL A 418 -5.78 29.08 39.69
C VAL A 418 -7.16 28.43 39.99
N ALA A 419 -7.30 27.76 41.13
CA ALA A 419 -8.45 26.90 41.44
C ALA A 419 -9.79 27.68 41.44
N GLN A 420 -9.87 28.82 42.13
CA GLN A 420 -11.10 29.63 42.20
C GLN A 420 -11.54 30.13 40.81
N LEU A 421 -10.61 30.55 39.95
CA LEU A 421 -10.91 30.98 38.58
C LEU A 421 -11.38 29.81 37.69
N LEU A 422 -10.81 28.61 37.86
CA LEU A 422 -11.24 27.42 37.13
C LEU A 422 -12.64 26.95 37.56
N VAL A 423 -12.93 26.95 38.86
CA VAL A 423 -14.27 26.68 39.41
C VAL A 423 -15.28 27.71 38.88
N GLN A 424 -14.96 29.00 38.95
CA GLN A 424 -15.81 30.06 38.41
C GLN A 424 -16.07 29.88 36.91
N GLY A 425 -15.04 29.58 36.12
CA GLY A 425 -15.14 29.33 34.68
C GLY A 425 -16.04 28.14 34.34
N LEU A 426 -15.93 27.04 35.10
CA LEU A 426 -16.74 25.83 34.88
C LEU A 426 -18.20 26.01 35.32
N HIS A 427 -18.46 26.72 36.42
CA HIS A 427 -19.82 27.04 36.87
C HIS A 427 -20.53 28.06 35.94
N SER A 428 -19.80 29.01 35.36
CA SER A 428 -20.34 30.02 34.44
C SER A 428 -20.36 29.58 32.97
N LYS A 429 -19.62 28.53 32.62
CA LYS A 429 -19.30 28.09 31.25
C LYS A 429 -18.65 29.19 30.38
N ASP A 430 -17.97 30.15 31.00
CA ASP A 430 -17.25 31.22 30.29
C ASP A 430 -15.95 30.70 29.67
N LYS A 431 -15.98 30.52 28.35
CA LYS A 431 -14.86 30.04 27.53
C LYS A 431 -13.61 30.94 27.61
N ASN A 432 -13.73 32.22 27.96
CA ASN A 432 -12.60 33.13 28.12
C ASN A 432 -11.89 32.93 29.46
N ILE A 433 -12.65 32.78 30.56
CA ILE A 433 -12.10 32.42 31.88
C ILE A 433 -11.47 31.03 31.82
N LEU A 434 -12.17 30.05 31.24
CA LEU A 434 -11.69 28.68 31.05
C LEU A 434 -10.37 28.64 30.26
N ARG A 435 -10.27 29.34 29.11
CA ARG A 435 -9.01 29.44 28.36
C ARG A 435 -7.90 30.10 29.16
N THR A 436 -8.20 31.14 29.94
CA THR A 436 -7.22 31.86 30.77
C THR A 436 -6.66 30.98 31.89
N ALA A 437 -7.48 30.07 32.45
CA ALA A 437 -7.05 29.08 33.43
C ALA A 437 -6.31 27.89 32.79
N LEU A 438 -6.87 27.28 31.75
CA LEU A 438 -6.34 26.05 31.15
C LEU A 438 -5.04 26.27 30.35
N CYS A 439 -4.83 27.45 29.75
CA CYS A 439 -3.59 27.76 29.01
C CYS A 439 -2.35 27.98 29.91
N LYS A 440 -2.43 27.79 31.23
CA LYS A 440 -1.28 27.85 32.13
C LYS A 440 -0.34 26.67 31.87
N ARG A 441 0.95 26.97 31.62
CA ARG A 441 1.99 25.99 31.25
C ARG A 441 2.81 25.46 32.42
N ASP A 442 2.70 26.08 33.60
CA ASP A 442 3.52 25.75 34.77
C ASP A 442 2.99 24.48 35.45
N GLU A 443 3.78 23.40 35.40
CA GLU A 443 3.43 22.10 35.97
C GLU A 443 3.16 22.17 37.49
N GLN A 444 3.86 23.03 38.23
CA GLN A 444 3.66 23.21 39.66
C GLN A 444 2.32 23.90 39.96
N VAL A 445 2.00 24.97 39.23
CA VAL A 445 0.72 25.70 39.36
C VAL A 445 -0.46 24.81 38.97
N VAL A 446 -0.34 24.00 37.91
CA VAL A 446 -1.37 23.02 37.52
C VAL A 446 -1.54 21.97 38.62
N ARG A 447 -0.46 21.34 39.09
CA ARG A 447 -0.51 20.31 40.15
C ARG A 447 -1.09 20.84 41.47
N ASN A 448 -0.74 22.06 41.86
CA ASN A 448 -1.29 22.73 43.05
C ASN A 448 -2.76 23.12 42.87
N THR A 449 -3.17 23.48 41.65
CA THR A 449 -4.57 23.76 41.32
C THR A 449 -5.41 22.49 41.39
N VAL A 450 -5.00 21.41 40.73
CA VAL A 450 -5.71 20.12 40.71
C VAL A 450 -5.89 19.53 42.12
N LYS A 451 -4.89 19.68 43.00
CA LYS A 451 -5.00 19.28 44.42
C LYS A 451 -6.07 20.05 45.23
N ARG A 452 -6.48 21.24 44.78
CA ARG A 452 -7.42 22.13 45.49
C ARG A 452 -8.82 22.19 44.84
N LEU A 453 -9.10 21.36 43.82
CA LEU A 453 -10.41 21.35 43.14
C LEU A 453 -11.45 20.51 43.91
N PRO A 454 -12.70 20.99 44.06
CA PRO A 454 -13.80 20.20 44.62
C PRO A 454 -14.22 19.02 43.72
N VAL A 455 -14.68 17.94 44.32
CA VAL A 455 -15.10 16.69 43.64
C VAL A 455 -16.17 16.92 42.57
N THR A 456 -17.10 17.85 42.81
CA THR A 456 -18.21 18.22 41.90
C THR A 456 -17.74 18.81 40.57
N VAL A 457 -16.48 19.26 40.47
CA VAL A 457 -15.97 20.05 39.35
C VAL A 457 -15.24 19.19 38.30
N PHE A 458 -14.89 17.94 38.61
CA PHE A 458 -14.10 17.09 37.71
C PHE A 458 -14.82 16.65 36.43
N VAL A 459 -16.12 16.33 36.49
CA VAL A 459 -16.86 15.88 35.28
C VAL A 459 -16.96 17.01 34.24
N PRO A 460 -17.38 18.25 34.58
CA PRO A 460 -17.31 19.39 33.66
C PRO A 460 -15.87 19.70 33.18
N LEU A 461 -14.87 19.57 34.05
CA LEU A 461 -13.47 19.80 33.68
C LEU A 461 -12.96 18.80 32.64
N VAL A 462 -13.33 17.52 32.74
CA VAL A 462 -12.95 16.48 31.76
C VAL A 462 -13.63 16.72 30.41
N GLN A 463 -14.87 17.21 30.37
CA GLN A 463 -15.56 17.58 29.11
C GLN A 463 -14.83 18.71 28.38
N GLU A 464 -14.57 19.83 29.06
CA GLU A 464 -13.85 20.96 28.48
C GLU A 464 -12.40 20.57 28.10
N LEU A 465 -11.70 19.77 28.93
CA LEU A 465 -10.37 19.26 28.60
C LEU A 465 -10.35 18.34 27.38
N SER A 466 -11.36 17.50 27.15
CA SER A 466 -11.42 16.69 25.93
C SER A 466 -11.48 17.58 24.68
N SER A 467 -12.36 18.59 24.69
CA SER A 467 -12.45 19.57 23.60
C SER A 467 -11.15 20.38 23.41
N PHE A 468 -10.42 20.63 24.50
CA PHE A 468 -9.15 21.36 24.49
C PHE A 468 -7.98 20.50 23.96
N ILE A 469 -7.97 19.19 24.26
CA ILE A 469 -6.99 18.22 23.78
C ILE A 469 -7.11 17.99 22.26
N GLN A 470 -8.33 18.06 21.73
CA GLN A 470 -8.62 18.05 20.29
C GLN A 470 -8.20 19.35 19.57
N GLY A 471 -7.79 20.39 20.30
CA GLY A 471 -7.32 21.66 19.75
C GLY A 471 -5.95 21.59 19.05
N LYS A 472 -5.47 22.77 18.63
CA LYS A 472 -4.14 22.92 18.00
C LYS A 472 -3.02 22.40 18.91
N THR A 473 -1.87 22.06 18.32
CA THR A 473 -0.72 21.40 18.98
C THR A 473 -0.40 21.85 20.41
N LEU A 474 -0.35 23.16 20.65
CA LEU A 474 -0.09 23.74 21.98
C LEU A 474 -1.20 23.45 23.01
N SER A 475 -2.48 23.54 22.61
CA SER A 475 -3.62 23.18 23.47
C SER A 475 -3.61 21.70 23.81
N SER A 476 -3.27 20.84 22.84
CA SER A 476 -3.16 19.40 23.05
C SER A 476 -2.08 19.05 24.08
N HIS A 477 -0.87 19.61 23.94
CA HIS A 477 0.23 19.41 24.91
C HIS A 477 -0.12 19.86 26.33
N ILE A 478 -0.70 21.06 26.48
CA ILE A 478 -1.09 21.59 27.79
C ILE A 478 -2.27 20.78 28.38
N GLY A 479 -3.26 20.40 27.56
CA GLY A 479 -4.38 19.57 27.97
C GLY A 479 -3.95 18.18 28.47
N SER A 480 -2.97 17.55 27.82
CA SER A 480 -2.36 16.29 28.30
C SER A 480 -1.65 16.45 29.65
N LEU A 481 -1.03 17.61 29.93
CA LEU A 481 -0.42 17.90 31.24
C LEU A 481 -1.47 18.04 32.35
N TRP A 482 -2.59 18.75 32.07
CA TRP A 482 -3.73 18.79 33.00
C TRP A 482 -4.31 17.40 33.25
N LEU A 483 -4.57 16.62 32.18
CA LEU A 483 -5.13 15.27 32.29
C LEU A 483 -4.21 14.32 33.08
N LYS A 484 -2.89 14.35 32.81
CA LYS A 484 -1.86 13.63 33.57
C LYS A 484 -2.00 13.88 35.08
N HIS A 485 -2.12 15.12 35.52
CA HIS A 485 -2.22 15.44 36.95
C HIS A 485 -3.60 15.14 37.56
N ILE A 486 -4.68 15.30 36.80
CA ILE A 486 -6.02 14.92 37.25
C ILE A 486 -6.08 13.41 37.50
N LEU A 487 -5.54 12.60 36.58
CA LEU A 487 -5.40 11.15 36.77
C LEU A 487 -4.49 10.82 37.96
N GLN A 488 -3.31 11.45 38.08
CA GLN A 488 -2.36 11.19 39.18
C GLN A 488 -2.88 11.53 40.59
N VAL A 489 -3.83 12.47 40.72
CA VAL A 489 -4.33 12.91 42.04
C VAL A 489 -5.72 12.35 42.35
N HIS A 490 -6.59 12.22 41.35
CA HIS A 490 -8.02 11.93 41.53
C HIS A 490 -8.50 10.66 40.80
N ALA A 491 -7.60 9.73 40.44
CA ALA A 491 -7.96 8.44 39.83
C ALA A 491 -9.12 7.72 40.54
N GLY A 492 -9.09 7.63 41.88
CA GLY A 492 -10.15 6.95 42.65
C GLY A 492 -11.54 7.59 42.49
N VAL A 493 -11.59 8.93 42.34
CA VAL A 493 -12.85 9.66 42.07
C VAL A 493 -13.32 9.35 40.65
N LEU A 494 -12.42 9.39 39.66
CA LEU A 494 -12.78 9.11 38.27
C LEU A 494 -13.26 7.67 38.06
N ILE A 495 -12.56 6.69 38.65
CA ILE A 495 -12.92 5.26 38.58
C ILE A 495 -14.30 4.98 39.21
N SER A 496 -14.75 5.81 40.16
CA SER A 496 -16.10 5.69 40.75
C SER A 496 -17.24 6.17 39.84
N ASN A 497 -16.95 6.84 38.71
CA ASN A 497 -17.96 7.29 37.75
C ASN A 497 -18.15 6.28 36.59
N PRO A 498 -19.34 5.68 36.41
CA PRO A 498 -19.60 4.73 35.32
C PRO A 498 -19.53 5.36 33.91
N GLU A 499 -19.71 6.68 33.77
CA GLU A 499 -19.67 7.38 32.47
C GLU A 499 -18.24 7.64 31.96
N LEU A 500 -17.21 7.34 32.75
CA LEU A 500 -15.80 7.62 32.43
C LEU A 500 -15.35 7.10 31.05
N PRO A 501 -15.73 5.90 30.55
CA PRO A 501 -15.27 5.39 29.27
C PRO A 501 -15.75 6.21 28.06
N GLU A 502 -17.01 6.64 28.04
CA GLU A 502 -17.56 7.47 26.97
C GLU A 502 -16.89 8.85 26.95
N MET A 503 -16.72 9.42 28.14
CA MET A 503 -16.11 10.72 28.37
C MET A 503 -14.64 10.76 27.91
N LEU A 504 -13.86 9.72 28.23
CA LEU A 504 -12.46 9.65 27.84
C LEU A 504 -12.22 9.05 26.45
N GLY A 505 -13.14 8.29 25.86
CA GLY A 505 -12.96 7.66 24.54
C GLY A 505 -12.62 8.66 23.43
N SER A 506 -13.23 9.85 23.49
CA SER A 506 -12.92 11.00 22.62
C SER A 506 -11.49 11.55 22.76
N THR A 507 -10.84 11.35 23.91
CA THR A 507 -9.41 11.66 24.14
C THR A 507 -8.50 10.48 23.80
N LEU A 508 -8.95 9.25 24.06
CA LEU A 508 -8.20 8.02 23.76
C LEU A 508 -7.93 7.91 22.26
N GLY A 509 -8.97 8.04 21.42
CA GLY A 509 -8.80 8.06 19.96
C GLY A 509 -7.88 9.19 19.46
N SER A 510 -7.83 10.33 20.15
CA SER A 510 -6.88 11.42 19.82
C SER A 510 -5.42 11.06 20.19
N ILE A 511 -5.22 10.24 21.23
CA ILE A 511 -3.90 9.72 21.63
C ILE A 511 -3.47 8.58 20.71
N GLU A 512 -4.36 7.64 20.39
CA GLU A 512 -4.11 6.53 19.46
C GLU A 512 -3.72 7.02 18.06
N ASN A 513 -4.45 7.99 17.51
CA ASN A 513 -4.10 8.63 16.23
C ASN A 513 -2.71 9.31 16.26
N ARG A 514 -2.28 9.86 17.41
CA ARG A 514 -0.92 10.41 17.58
C ARG A 514 0.14 9.32 17.71
N LEU A 515 -0.18 8.22 18.38
CA LEU A 515 0.71 7.07 18.57
C LEU A 515 0.96 6.34 17.25
N ALA A 516 -0.07 6.18 16.41
CA ALA A 516 0.06 5.63 15.06
C ALA A 516 1.04 6.45 14.17
N LEU A 517 1.10 7.77 14.35
CA LEU A 517 2.02 8.66 13.63
C LEU A 517 3.47 8.63 14.16
N LEU A 518 3.74 8.05 15.34
CA LEU A 518 5.08 8.00 15.93
C LEU A 518 6.05 7.17 15.08
N THR A 519 5.63 6.02 14.56
CA THR A 519 6.50 5.15 13.75
C THR A 519 6.87 5.77 12.39
N PRO A 520 5.92 6.37 11.62
CA PRO A 520 6.27 7.20 10.47
C PRO A 520 7.20 8.38 10.81
N LEU A 521 6.95 9.10 11.90
CA LEU A 521 7.74 10.27 12.29
C LEU A 521 9.17 9.89 12.72
N ASN A 522 9.35 8.76 13.42
CA ASN A 522 10.68 8.24 13.76
C ASN A 522 11.45 7.79 12.50
N ARG A 523 10.78 7.20 11.50
CA ARG A 523 11.39 6.89 10.20
C ARG A 523 11.78 8.16 9.42
N LEU A 524 10.96 9.21 9.50
CA LEU A 524 11.29 10.51 8.91
C LEU A 524 12.50 11.13 9.63
N LYS A 525 12.49 11.16 10.96
CA LYS A 525 13.60 11.66 11.79
C LYS A 525 14.89 10.93 11.44
N GLY A 526 14.91 9.60 11.44
CA GLY A 526 16.11 8.83 11.10
C GLY A 526 16.65 9.10 9.69
N ARG A 527 15.80 9.42 8.71
CA ARG A 527 16.25 9.88 7.39
C ARG A 527 16.79 11.32 7.42
N LEU A 528 16.17 12.20 8.19
CA LEU A 528 16.57 13.60 8.35
C LEU A 528 17.91 13.70 9.09
N ASP A 529 18.11 12.89 10.13
CA ASP A 529 19.33 12.75 10.92
C ASP A 529 20.49 12.12 10.11
N LEU A 530 20.20 11.39 9.01
CA LEU A 530 21.21 10.92 8.05
C LEU A 530 21.54 11.95 6.97
N LEU A 531 20.54 12.69 6.50
CA LEU A 531 20.70 13.71 5.45
C LEU A 531 21.33 15.02 5.96
N LEU A 532 21.04 15.42 7.20
CA LEU A 532 21.61 16.63 7.80
C LEU A 532 23.15 16.59 7.85
N PRO A 533 23.80 15.53 8.37
CA PRO A 533 25.26 15.39 8.33
C PRO A 533 25.85 15.30 6.93
N GLN A 534 25.11 14.76 5.94
CA GLN A 534 25.57 14.72 4.55
C GLN A 534 25.54 16.13 3.92
N VAL A 535 24.52 16.94 4.23
CA VAL A 535 24.42 18.33 3.75
C VAL A 535 25.40 19.25 4.47
N SER A 536 25.61 19.10 5.79
CA SER A 536 26.60 19.91 6.51
C SER A 536 28.04 19.47 6.23
N GLY A 537 28.34 18.16 6.22
CA GLY A 537 29.65 17.62 5.85
C GLY A 537 30.03 17.88 4.39
N GLY A 538 29.05 18.09 3.51
CA GLY A 538 29.27 18.58 2.15
C GLY A 538 29.67 20.06 2.07
N SER A 539 29.56 20.84 3.15
CA SER A 539 29.91 22.26 3.22
C SER A 539 31.27 22.56 3.89
N THR A 540 31.97 21.52 4.37
CA THR A 540 33.29 21.64 5.02
C THR A 540 34.27 20.63 4.44
N LYS A 541 34.59 20.78 3.14
CA LYS A 541 35.59 19.96 2.43
C LYS A 541 36.57 20.76 1.54
N GLU A 542 36.78 22.04 1.88
CA GLU A 542 37.86 22.86 1.34
C GLU A 542 38.64 23.49 2.51
N ALA A 543 39.97 23.35 2.50
CA ALA A 543 40.93 23.65 3.58
C ALA A 543 40.68 22.87 4.91
N LEU A 544 41.63 22.14 5.48
CA LEU A 544 43.09 22.36 5.54
C LEU A 544 43.92 21.10 5.23
N ASP A 545 45.24 21.30 5.19
CA ASP A 545 46.26 20.40 4.63
C ASP A 545 46.83 19.34 5.60
N SER A 546 47.52 18.36 5.01
CA SER A 546 48.60 17.51 5.56
C SER A 546 48.59 17.13 7.06
N GLU A 547 48.37 15.84 7.35
CA GLU A 547 49.43 14.94 7.84
C GLU A 547 48.97 13.46 7.86
N GLU A 548 49.61 12.63 7.04
CA GLU A 548 49.88 11.23 7.39
C GLU A 548 51.16 11.22 8.25
N PRO A 549 51.38 10.25 9.18
CA PRO A 549 51.26 8.83 8.83
C PRO A 549 50.91 7.85 9.98
N LEU A 550 51.07 6.56 9.62
CA LEU A 550 51.55 5.44 10.42
C LEU A 550 50.54 4.49 11.09
N LEU A 551 50.65 3.23 10.66
CA LEU A 551 50.12 2.05 11.32
C LEU A 551 50.86 1.80 12.65
N VAL A 552 50.13 1.54 13.73
CA VAL A 552 50.64 0.84 14.92
C VAL A 552 49.55 -0.16 15.36
N TYR A 553 49.97 -1.35 15.78
CA TYR A 553 49.10 -2.49 16.13
C TYR A 553 49.22 -2.85 17.63
N ASN A 554 48.27 -3.66 18.10
CA ASN A 554 48.19 -4.35 19.41
C ASN A 554 47.76 -3.50 20.64
N ASP A 555 46.48 -3.66 20.99
CA ASP A 555 45.98 -4.39 22.18
C ASP A 555 46.70 -4.26 23.54
N GLU A 556 45.93 -3.89 24.59
CA GLU A 556 46.01 -4.56 25.91
C GLU A 556 44.70 -4.40 26.74
N GLU A 557 44.00 -5.54 26.93
CA GLU A 557 43.11 -6.07 28.01
C GLU A 557 42.25 -5.24 29.00
N SER A 558 41.38 -6.01 29.69
CA SER A 558 40.59 -5.74 30.93
C SER A 558 39.23 -5.04 30.77
N SER A 559 38.08 -5.60 31.16
CA SER A 559 37.65 -6.97 31.60
C SER A 559 36.12 -7.06 31.40
N GLU A 560 35.29 -8.06 31.77
CA GLU A 560 35.25 -9.37 32.48
C GLU A 560 33.87 -9.97 32.03
N SER A 561 33.51 -11.26 31.98
CA SER A 561 34.06 -12.62 32.24
C SER A 561 33.19 -13.62 31.40
N GLU A 562 33.13 -14.96 31.47
CA GLU A 562 33.57 -16.03 32.40
C GLU A 562 34.26 -17.20 31.62
N GLU A 563 33.76 -18.45 31.69
CA GLU A 563 34.41 -19.71 31.24
C GLU A 563 33.56 -20.53 30.24
N GLU A 564 34.20 -21.18 29.26
CA GLU A 564 34.25 -22.66 29.13
C GLU A 564 35.32 -23.07 28.09
N ASP A 565 36.26 -23.93 28.46
CA ASP A 565 37.44 -24.31 27.65
C ASP A 565 37.45 -25.83 27.34
N LEU A 566 37.43 -26.21 26.06
CA LEU A 566 37.71 -27.58 25.59
C LEU A 566 38.46 -27.56 24.26
N LYS A 567 39.76 -27.84 24.35
CA LYS A 567 40.71 -27.91 23.21
C LYS A 567 40.62 -29.23 22.45
N MET A 568 40.89 -29.16 21.15
CA MET A 568 41.70 -30.19 20.46
C MET A 568 42.49 -29.54 19.33
N ASP A 569 43.72 -30.03 19.13
CA ASP A 569 44.75 -29.34 18.35
C ASP A 569 44.62 -29.50 16.83
N PHE A 570 45.18 -28.51 16.13
CA PHE A 570 45.44 -28.53 14.70
C PHE A 570 46.83 -29.12 14.45
N HIS A 571 46.97 -30.02 13.47
CA HIS A 571 48.27 -30.41 12.92
C HIS A 571 48.42 -29.88 11.50
N SER A 572 49.57 -29.28 11.21
CA SER A 572 49.96 -28.75 9.90
C SER A 572 50.88 -29.71 9.15
N GLU A 573 50.82 -29.68 7.82
CA GLU A 573 51.93 -29.81 6.86
C GLU A 573 51.35 -29.49 5.46
N SER A 574 51.87 -28.48 4.74
CA SER A 574 52.95 -28.55 3.73
C SER A 574 52.49 -29.21 2.40
N GLU A 575 52.94 -28.81 1.20
CA GLU A 575 53.78 -27.66 0.81
C GLU A 575 53.51 -27.21 -0.66
N ASN A 576 54.37 -26.34 -1.19
CA ASN A 576 54.28 -25.65 -2.49
C ASN A 576 54.16 -26.54 -3.74
N GLU A 577 53.69 -25.98 -4.85
CA GLU A 577 54.54 -25.79 -6.05
C GLU A 577 53.98 -24.71 -7.00
N TRP A 578 54.82 -24.23 -7.94
CA TRP A 578 54.55 -23.12 -8.88
C TRP A 578 54.63 -23.63 -10.32
N GLU A 579 53.93 -22.99 -11.26
CA GLU A 579 54.45 -22.78 -12.62
C GLU A 579 53.74 -21.60 -13.32
N GLU A 580 54.49 -20.82 -14.11
CA GLU A 580 53.99 -19.76 -14.98
C GLU A 580 54.14 -20.21 -16.44
N GLU A 581 53.12 -20.00 -17.28
CA GLU A 581 53.29 -20.01 -18.74
C GLU A 581 52.55 -18.83 -19.38
N SER A 582 53.18 -18.20 -20.37
CA SER A 582 52.64 -17.05 -21.08
C SER A 582 53.21 -16.92 -22.50
N GLU A 583 52.42 -17.24 -23.53
CA GLU A 583 52.67 -16.85 -24.92
C GLU A 583 51.33 -16.50 -25.60
N GLN A 584 51.14 -15.23 -25.98
CA GLN A 584 51.27 -14.68 -27.35
C GLN A 584 49.95 -14.75 -28.16
N GLU A 585 49.34 -13.58 -28.37
CA GLU A 585 48.36 -13.32 -29.44
C GLU A 585 48.99 -12.31 -30.43
N GLU A 586 48.98 -12.63 -31.72
CA GLU A 586 49.41 -11.70 -32.79
C GLU A 586 48.27 -10.75 -33.18
N ILE A 587 48.59 -9.48 -33.43
CA ILE A 587 47.65 -8.48 -33.98
C ILE A 587 48.25 -7.87 -35.24
N GLU A 588 47.69 -8.19 -36.40
CA GLU A 588 48.03 -7.56 -37.69
C GLU A 588 47.33 -6.19 -37.84
N GLU A 589 48.05 -5.09 -37.59
CA GLU A 589 47.62 -3.76 -38.08
C GLU A 589 48.21 -3.45 -39.46
N ASN A 590 47.37 -3.50 -40.49
CA ASN A 590 47.71 -3.11 -41.86
C ASN A 590 47.56 -1.58 -42.07
N ASN A 591 48.65 -0.84 -42.26
CA ASN A 591 48.59 0.47 -42.94
C ASN A 591 49.93 0.98 -43.52
N VAL A 592 49.84 1.83 -44.55
CA VAL A 592 50.93 2.57 -45.23
C VAL A 592 51.95 1.68 -46.00
N GLY A 593 52.44 2.03 -47.19
CA GLY A 593 52.07 3.11 -48.11
C GLY A 593 53.27 3.73 -48.84
N SER A 594 53.09 4.03 -50.14
CA SER A 594 53.93 4.87 -51.03
C SER A 594 55.40 4.48 -51.32
N ASP A 595 55.63 4.25 -52.62
CA ASP A 595 56.65 4.88 -53.48
C ASP A 595 58.11 4.38 -53.60
N SER A 596 58.38 3.97 -54.85
CA SER A 596 59.52 4.34 -55.71
C SER A 596 60.77 3.44 -55.80
N ASP A 597 60.95 2.96 -57.03
CA ASP A 597 62.18 2.85 -57.84
C ASP A 597 63.45 2.20 -57.25
N HIS A 598 63.87 1.09 -57.87
CA HIS A 598 64.99 1.19 -58.83
C HIS A 598 65.08 0.01 -59.82
N SER A 599 65.67 0.32 -60.99
CA SER A 599 66.44 -0.49 -61.97
C SER A 599 66.94 -1.90 -61.52
N GLU A 600 67.15 -2.90 -62.38
CA GLU A 600 67.26 -2.93 -63.87
C GLU A 600 67.11 -4.39 -64.42
N MET A 601 67.26 -4.55 -65.75
CA MET A 601 67.65 -5.74 -66.56
C MET A 601 67.60 -7.17 -65.92
N SER A 602 67.12 -8.21 -66.61
CA SER A 602 67.18 -8.48 -68.06
C SER A 602 66.11 -9.48 -68.55
#